data_AF-A0A1Y5GY27-F1
#
_entry.id   AF-A0A1Y5GY27-F1
#
_cell.length_a   1.000
_cell.length_b   1.000
_cell.length_c   1.000
_cell.angle_alpha   90.00
_cell.angle_beta   90.00
_cell.angle_gamma   90.00
#
_symmetry.space_group_name_H-M   'P 1'
#
loop_
_entity.id
_entity.type
_entity.pdbx_description
1 polymer ?
#
loop_
_entity_poly.entity_id
_entity_poly.type
_entity_poly.pdbx_seq_one_letter_code
_entity_poly.pdbx_strand_id
1 'polypeptide(L)'
;MSYFVGIHSISQLKKEYRRLASTYHPDKGGDSRQMQEINAYYEHVLRRLKIIQRVTRRRQAATVVEAEPPQHNSRYQEPEYDKSRVEEPVYQGESTKVEEKTAYDNSAGQSSWAVDFRHVRVGETLYVNGTECEVLCVKTDSFRIVAKGRARQAIFSKEGGRGKYNPRLHASYDNRHKKHTTQV
;
A
#
# COMPACT_ATOMS: atom_id res chain seq x y z
N MET A 1 -21.89 29.46 -5.79
CA MET A 1 -22.00 28.86 -7.14
C MET A 1 -21.53 27.41 -7.12
N SER A 2 -22.10 26.54 -7.96
CA SER A 2 -21.54 25.22 -8.26
C SER A 2 -20.91 25.26 -9.66
N TYR A 3 -19.59 25.07 -9.77
CA TYR A 3 -18.87 25.11 -11.05
C TYR A 3 -18.96 23.81 -11.86
N PHE A 4 -19.36 22.71 -11.22
CA PHE A 4 -19.35 21.37 -11.81
C PHE A 4 -20.73 20.74 -11.64
N VAL A 5 -21.60 20.93 -12.63
CA VAL A 5 -22.96 20.37 -12.66
C VAL A 5 -23.01 19.16 -13.58
N GLY A 6 -23.66 18.07 -13.16
CA GLY A 6 -23.83 16.87 -13.99
C GLY A 6 -22.56 16.04 -14.24
N ILE A 7 -21.53 16.20 -13.42
CA ILE A 7 -20.26 15.47 -13.58
C ILE A 7 -20.28 14.15 -12.82
N HIS A 8 -20.23 13.04 -13.56
CA HIS A 8 -20.30 11.68 -13.00
C HIS A 8 -18.99 10.89 -13.14
N SER A 9 -18.00 11.43 -13.86
CA SER A 9 -16.71 10.76 -14.10
C SER A 9 -15.53 11.72 -13.95
N ILE A 10 -14.36 11.15 -13.61
CA ILE A 10 -13.12 11.92 -13.46
C ILE A 10 -12.69 12.57 -14.79
N SER A 11 -12.96 11.90 -15.92
CA SER A 11 -12.63 12.44 -17.25
C SER A 11 -13.43 13.71 -17.56
N GLN A 12 -14.75 13.67 -17.33
CA GLN A 12 -15.63 14.84 -17.50
C GLN A 12 -15.21 15.99 -16.58
N LEU A 13 -14.89 15.69 -15.31
CA LEU A 13 -14.42 16.71 -14.36
C LEU A 13 -13.15 17.41 -14.88
N LYS A 14 -12.16 16.65 -15.34
CA LYS A 14 -10.91 17.18 -15.89
C LYS A 14 -11.14 18.03 -17.14
N LYS A 15 -12.08 17.63 -18.01
CA LYS A 15 -12.41 18.37 -19.23
C LYS A 15 -12.99 19.76 -18.89
N GLU A 16 -14.00 19.80 -18.03
CA GLU A 16 -14.61 21.07 -17.60
C GLU A 16 -13.64 21.94 -16.81
N TYR A 17 -12.82 21.35 -15.93
CA TYR A 17 -11.80 22.09 -15.22
C TYR A 17 -10.80 22.77 -16.15
N ARG A 18 -10.32 22.08 -17.20
CA ARG A 18 -9.42 22.71 -18.19
C ARG A 18 -10.09 23.87 -18.94
N ARG A 19 -11.39 23.75 -19.25
CA ARG A 19 -12.18 24.82 -19.88
C ARG A 19 -12.24 26.04 -18.96
N LEU A 20 -12.65 25.84 -17.71
CA LEU A 20 -12.75 26.91 -16.70
C LEU A 20 -11.39 27.55 -16.40
N ALA A 21 -10.36 26.74 -16.21
CA ALA A 21 -9.00 27.23 -15.99
C ALA A 21 -8.51 28.05 -17.19
N SER A 22 -8.83 27.66 -18.42
CA SER A 22 -8.44 28.44 -19.60
C SER A 22 -9.14 29.80 -19.69
N THR A 23 -10.34 29.93 -19.13
CA THR A 23 -11.13 31.17 -19.11
C THR A 23 -10.74 32.09 -17.95
N TYR A 24 -10.50 31.53 -16.77
CA TYR A 24 -10.34 32.29 -15.52
C TYR A 24 -8.89 32.35 -15.01
N HIS A 25 -7.91 31.86 -15.77
CA HIS A 25 -6.51 31.93 -15.33
C HIS A 25 -6.06 33.39 -15.17
N PRO A 26 -5.36 33.75 -14.07
CA PRO A 26 -4.83 35.10 -13.89
C PRO A 26 -3.91 35.55 -15.04
N ASP A 27 -3.04 34.67 -15.53
CA ASP A 27 -2.15 34.95 -16.67
C ASP A 27 -2.90 35.26 -18.00
N LYS A 28 -4.20 34.95 -18.07
CA LYS A 28 -5.07 35.25 -19.22
C LYS A 28 -6.05 36.39 -18.93
N GLY A 29 -5.84 37.14 -17.85
CA GLY A 29 -6.70 38.24 -17.42
C GLY A 29 -7.91 37.82 -16.57
N GLY A 30 -7.92 36.59 -16.05
CA GLY A 30 -8.95 36.12 -15.11
C GLY A 30 -8.71 36.56 -13.66
N ASP A 31 -9.72 36.40 -12.81
CA ASP A 31 -9.60 36.70 -11.37
C ASP A 31 -8.95 35.53 -10.61
N SER A 32 -7.88 35.84 -9.88
CA SER A 32 -7.16 34.88 -9.02
C SER A 32 -8.07 34.30 -7.94
N ARG A 33 -8.97 35.09 -7.34
CA ARG A 33 -9.88 34.58 -6.30
C ARG A 33 -10.85 33.57 -6.87
N GLN A 34 -11.48 33.91 -8.00
CA GLN A 34 -12.36 32.99 -8.72
C GLN A 34 -11.65 31.70 -9.14
N MET A 35 -10.41 31.78 -9.62
CA MET A 35 -9.62 30.60 -10.00
C MET A 35 -9.29 29.72 -8.78
N GLN A 36 -8.97 30.31 -7.62
CA GLN A 36 -8.75 29.58 -6.37
C GLN A 36 -10.02 28.84 -5.92
N GLU A 37 -11.18 29.48 -6.02
CA GLU A 37 -12.46 28.83 -5.73
C GLU A 37 -12.68 27.61 -6.66
N ILE A 38 -12.48 27.78 -7.97
CA ILE A 38 -12.61 26.70 -8.96
C ILE A 38 -11.68 25.52 -8.61
N ASN A 39 -10.44 25.80 -8.22
CA ASN A 39 -9.47 24.78 -7.79
C ASN A 39 -9.95 24.02 -6.55
N ALA A 40 -10.45 24.73 -5.54
CA ALA A 40 -10.98 24.12 -4.32
C ALA A 40 -12.17 23.20 -4.61
N TYR A 41 -13.10 23.64 -5.45
CA TYR A 41 -14.24 22.83 -5.89
C TYR A 41 -13.78 21.60 -6.70
N TYR A 42 -12.82 21.76 -7.60
CA TYR A 42 -12.27 20.66 -8.38
C TYR A 42 -11.70 19.56 -7.48
N GLU A 43 -10.88 19.92 -6.49
CA GLU A 43 -10.30 18.97 -5.54
C GLU A 43 -11.36 18.27 -4.69
N HIS A 44 -12.42 18.97 -4.30
CA HIS A 44 -13.56 18.38 -3.59
C HIS A 44 -14.27 17.31 -4.44
N VAL A 45 -14.64 17.64 -5.68
CA VAL A 45 -15.35 16.71 -6.57
C VAL A 45 -14.45 15.54 -6.97
N LEU A 46 -13.17 15.79 -7.24
CA LEU A 46 -12.20 14.74 -7.58
C LEU A 46 -12.05 13.71 -6.45
N ARG A 47 -11.99 14.16 -5.19
CA ARG A 47 -11.95 13.28 -4.02
C ARG A 47 -13.21 12.41 -3.94
N ARG A 48 -14.39 12.99 -4.12
CA ARG A 48 -15.67 12.24 -4.11
C ARG A 48 -15.71 11.17 -5.21
N LEU A 49 -15.36 11.52 -6.45
CA LEU A 49 -15.37 10.58 -7.57
C LEU A 49 -14.37 9.42 -7.39
N LYS A 50 -13.18 9.68 -6.81
CA LYS A 50 -12.20 8.63 -6.50
C LYS A 50 -12.71 7.65 -5.44
N ILE A 51 -13.45 8.12 -4.44
CA ILE A 51 -14.07 7.25 -3.42
C ILE A 51 -15.12 6.35 -4.08
N ILE A 52 -16.02 6.93 -4.88
CA ILE A 52 -17.04 6.17 -5.61
C ILE A 52 -16.40 5.11 -6.51
N GLN A 53 -15.37 5.47 -7.29
CA GLN A 53 -14.68 4.53 -8.17
C GLN A 53 -14.06 3.34 -7.40
N ARG A 54 -13.46 3.58 -6.22
CA ARG A 54 -12.91 2.52 -5.37
C ARG A 54 -14.00 1.59 -4.84
N VAL A 55 -15.14 2.14 -4.43
CA VAL A 55 -16.28 1.36 -3.92
C VAL A 55 -16.91 0.53 -5.05
N THR A 56 -17.14 1.11 -6.23
CA THR A 56 -17.71 0.41 -7.38
C THR A 56 -16.80 -0.73 -7.83
N ARG A 57 -15.49 -0.52 -7.93
CA ARG A 57 -14.52 -1.57 -8.31
C ARG A 57 -14.55 -2.76 -7.33
N ARG A 58 -14.68 -2.48 -6.02
CA ARG A 58 -14.80 -3.54 -5.00
C ARG A 58 -16.11 -4.31 -5.12
N ARG A 59 -17.23 -3.61 -5.37
CA ARG A 59 -18.54 -4.26 -5.59
C ARG A 59 -18.50 -5.18 -6.81
N GLN A 60 -17.95 -4.71 -7.93
CA GLN A 60 -17.81 -5.51 -9.16
C GLN A 60 -16.93 -6.74 -8.96
N ALA A 61 -15.82 -6.63 -8.20
CA ALA A 61 -14.97 -7.78 -7.88
C ALA A 61 -15.67 -8.81 -6.98
N ALA A 62 -16.60 -8.39 -6.12
CA ALA A 62 -17.37 -9.29 -5.25
C ALA A 62 -18.53 -9.98 -5.96
N THR A 63 -19.06 -9.42 -7.05
CA THR A 63 -20.14 -10.03 -7.84
C THR A 63 -19.66 -11.11 -8.83
N VAL A 64 -18.35 -11.23 -9.08
CA VAL A 64 -17.80 -12.18 -10.09
C VAL A 64 -17.48 -13.56 -9.50
N VAL A 65 -17.67 -13.77 -8.19
CA VAL A 65 -17.42 -15.06 -7.51
C VAL A 65 -18.61 -16.04 -7.53
N GLU A 66 -19.72 -15.69 -8.20
CA GLU A 66 -20.93 -16.53 -8.29
C GLU A 66 -21.23 -16.99 -9.74
N ALA A 67 -20.20 -17.35 -10.51
CA ALA A 67 -20.36 -18.01 -11.80
C ALA A 67 -19.76 -19.43 -11.71
N GLU A 68 -20.60 -20.44 -11.91
CA GLU A 68 -20.27 -21.86 -11.78
C GLU A 68 -19.03 -22.28 -12.59
N PRO A 69 -18.21 -23.22 -12.06
CA PRO A 69 -17.04 -23.70 -12.76
C PRO A 69 -17.45 -24.43 -14.06
N PRO A 70 -16.80 -24.12 -15.20
CA PRO A 70 -17.07 -24.84 -16.44
C PRO A 70 -16.73 -26.32 -16.26
N GLN A 71 -17.72 -27.17 -16.53
CA GLN A 71 -17.61 -28.62 -16.47
C GLN A 71 -16.52 -29.11 -17.43
N HIS A 72 -15.60 -29.89 -16.89
CA HIS A 72 -14.49 -30.55 -17.57
C HIS A 72 -15.00 -31.44 -18.72
N ASN A 73 -14.39 -31.33 -19.92
CA ASN A 73 -14.19 -32.54 -20.72
C ASN A 73 -12.87 -32.57 -21.52
N SER A 74 -12.36 -33.79 -21.61
CA SER A 74 -10.99 -34.25 -21.84
C SER A 74 -10.31 -33.84 -23.14
N ARG A 75 -8.99 -33.60 -23.07
CA ARG A 75 -7.93 -34.47 -23.65
C ARG A 75 -6.61 -33.71 -23.68
N TYR A 76 -5.81 -33.83 -22.63
CA TYR A 76 -4.40 -33.44 -22.67
C TYR A 76 -3.57 -34.72 -22.64
N GLN A 77 -2.76 -34.89 -23.68
CA GLN A 77 -1.77 -35.97 -23.82
C GLN A 77 -0.41 -35.31 -23.52
N GLU A 78 0.29 -35.73 -22.47
CA GLU A 78 1.63 -35.22 -22.16
C GLU A 78 2.65 -35.74 -23.18
N PRO A 79 3.55 -34.89 -23.71
CA PRO A 79 4.70 -35.38 -24.48
C PRO A 79 5.86 -35.78 -23.55
N GLU A 80 6.41 -36.97 -23.76
CA GLU A 80 7.62 -37.45 -23.10
C GLU A 80 8.84 -36.61 -23.50
N TYR A 81 9.56 -36.07 -22.51
CA TYR A 81 10.77 -35.28 -22.72
C TYR A 81 12.03 -36.16 -22.57
N ASP A 82 12.74 -36.33 -23.68
CA ASP A 82 14.01 -37.06 -23.77
C ASP A 82 15.18 -36.20 -23.26
N LYS A 83 15.98 -36.78 -22.36
CA LYS A 83 17.00 -36.11 -21.53
C LYS A 83 18.42 -36.11 -22.12
N SER A 84 18.63 -36.53 -23.36
CA SER A 84 19.99 -36.64 -23.91
C SER A 84 20.34 -35.57 -24.96
N ARG A 85 20.32 -34.27 -24.62
CA ARG A 85 21.13 -33.28 -25.34
C ARG A 85 21.27 -31.97 -24.56
N VAL A 86 22.32 -31.89 -23.75
CA VAL A 86 22.74 -30.63 -23.12
C VAL A 86 24.12 -30.30 -23.66
N GLU A 87 24.22 -29.21 -24.43
CA GLU A 87 25.37 -28.32 -24.35
C GLU A 87 24.82 -26.89 -24.38
N GLU A 88 24.79 -26.25 -23.20
CA GLU A 88 24.58 -24.80 -23.08
C GLU A 88 25.94 -24.08 -23.18
N PRO A 89 26.02 -22.95 -23.90
CA PRO A 89 27.25 -22.18 -24.02
C PRO A 89 27.56 -21.41 -22.73
N VAL A 90 28.85 -21.43 -22.39
CA VAL A 90 29.47 -20.81 -21.22
C VAL A 90 29.38 -19.28 -21.26
N TYR A 91 28.82 -18.67 -20.20
CA TYR A 91 28.94 -17.23 -19.91
C TYR A 91 29.79 -17.05 -18.65
N GLN A 92 30.94 -16.39 -18.78
CA GLN A 92 31.88 -16.12 -17.68
C GLN A 92 31.65 -14.73 -17.06
N GLY A 93 31.40 -14.73 -15.74
CA GLY A 93 31.85 -13.74 -14.73
C GLY A 93 31.26 -12.31 -14.79
N GLU A 94 30.91 -11.62 -13.70
CA GLU A 94 31.31 -11.73 -12.29
C GLU A 94 30.34 -10.95 -11.36
N SER A 95 30.52 -11.14 -10.05
CA SER A 95 29.83 -10.55 -8.87
C SER A 95 28.67 -11.36 -8.26
N THR A 96 29.10 -12.18 -7.29
CA THR A 96 28.44 -13.10 -6.37
C THR A 96 27.32 -12.44 -5.53
N LYS A 97 26.03 -12.81 -5.69
CA LYS A 97 25.29 -14.00 -5.19
C LYS A 97 25.56 -14.30 -3.69
N VAL A 98 24.71 -13.81 -2.78
CA VAL A 98 23.52 -14.50 -2.24
C VAL A 98 23.55 -16.02 -2.41
N GLU A 99 23.84 -16.74 -1.34
CA GLU A 99 23.40 -18.13 -1.18
C GLU A 99 22.24 -18.18 -0.19
N GLU A 100 21.09 -18.46 -0.77
CA GLU A 100 19.95 -19.11 -0.15
C GLU A 100 20.36 -20.56 0.17
N LYS A 101 20.31 -20.92 1.47
CA LYS A 101 20.29 -22.32 1.91
C LYS A 101 18.88 -22.63 2.38
N THR A 102 18.23 -23.47 1.59
CA THR A 102 17.06 -24.24 1.96
C THR A 102 17.48 -25.41 2.85
N ALA A 103 16.54 -25.76 3.75
CA ALA A 103 16.54 -26.85 4.71
C ALA A 103 17.33 -26.66 6.02
N TYR A 104 16.77 -27.29 7.07
CA TYR A 104 17.35 -27.69 8.35
C TYR A 104 17.10 -26.83 9.60
N ASP A 105 16.52 -27.57 10.55
CA ASP A 105 16.82 -27.60 11.99
C ASP A 105 16.11 -26.62 12.93
N ASN A 106 15.18 -27.22 13.69
CA ASN A 106 14.75 -26.75 15.00
C ASN A 106 15.89 -26.97 16.00
N SER A 107 16.95 -26.17 15.95
CA SER A 107 17.84 -26.03 17.10
C SER A 107 18.81 -24.86 16.91
N ALA A 108 19.09 -24.22 18.03
CA ALA A 108 20.07 -23.14 18.20
C ALA A 108 19.66 -21.74 17.71
N GLY A 109 18.99 -21.00 18.61
CA GLY A 109 19.43 -19.62 18.85
C GLY A 109 18.45 -18.48 18.59
N GLN A 110 17.13 -18.70 18.54
CA GLN A 110 16.18 -17.58 18.46
C GLN A 110 15.90 -16.95 19.83
N SER A 111 16.86 -16.17 20.32
CA SER A 111 16.54 -15.09 21.27
C SER A 111 15.83 -13.98 20.49
N SER A 112 14.50 -13.97 20.37
CA SER A 112 13.81 -12.79 19.86
C SER A 112 12.35 -12.74 20.27
N TRP A 113 12.07 -11.82 21.16
CA TRP A 113 10.77 -11.39 21.69
C TRP A 113 9.88 -10.96 20.53
N ALA A 114 9.15 -11.91 19.93
CA ALA A 114 8.16 -11.63 18.89
C ALA A 114 7.09 -10.73 19.51
N VAL A 115 7.17 -9.43 19.23
CA VAL A 115 6.22 -8.45 19.74
C VAL A 115 4.91 -8.64 18.99
N ASP A 116 3.89 -9.07 19.72
CA ASP A 116 2.56 -9.35 19.20
C ASP A 116 1.62 -8.16 19.45
N PHE A 117 1.00 -7.63 18.39
CA PHE A 117 0.09 -6.48 18.46
C PHE A 117 -1.39 -6.92 18.35
N ARG A 118 -1.73 -8.15 18.73
CA ARG A 118 -3.13 -8.65 18.74
C ARG A 118 -4.09 -7.75 19.51
N HIS A 119 -3.63 -7.19 20.63
CA HIS A 119 -4.45 -6.43 21.58
C HIS A 119 -4.46 -4.92 21.37
N VAL A 120 -3.78 -4.41 20.32
CA VAL A 120 -3.70 -2.97 20.06
C VAL A 120 -5.09 -2.33 19.90
N ARG A 121 -5.31 -1.17 20.51
CA ARG A 121 -6.58 -0.43 20.46
C ARG A 121 -6.44 0.93 19.79
N VAL A 122 -7.55 1.46 19.29
CA VAL A 122 -7.61 2.83 18.76
C VAL A 122 -7.38 3.81 19.93
N GLY A 123 -6.58 4.86 19.70
CA GLY A 123 -6.14 5.84 20.70
C GLY A 123 -4.92 5.40 21.53
N GLU A 124 -4.46 4.16 21.38
CA GLU A 124 -3.26 3.69 22.06
C GLU A 124 -1.99 4.36 21.50
N THR A 125 -1.01 4.62 22.38
CA THR A 125 0.27 5.21 21.99
C THR A 125 1.30 4.10 21.74
N LEU A 126 1.93 4.13 20.57
CA LEU A 126 3.01 3.23 20.16
C LEU A 126 4.21 4.04 19.66
N TYR A 127 5.35 3.39 19.49
CA TYR A 127 6.56 4.02 18.96
C TYR A 127 6.95 3.42 17.61
N VAL A 128 7.32 4.27 16.65
CA VAL A 128 7.90 3.85 15.37
C VAL A 128 9.28 4.44 15.24
N ASN A 129 10.30 3.60 15.28
CA ASN A 129 11.70 4.04 15.26
C ASN A 129 11.95 5.22 16.24
N GLY A 130 11.26 5.21 17.38
CA GLY A 130 11.43 6.14 18.49
C GLY A 130 10.55 7.38 18.39
N THR A 131 9.78 7.49 17.30
CA THR A 131 8.75 8.53 17.16
C THR A 131 7.46 8.06 17.83
N GLU A 132 6.93 8.89 18.71
CA GLU A 132 5.65 8.64 19.36
C GLU A 132 4.49 8.74 18.36
N CYS A 133 3.64 7.72 18.38
CA CYS A 133 2.56 7.54 17.44
C CYS A 133 1.25 7.16 18.13
N GLU A 134 0.12 7.56 17.56
CA GLU A 134 -1.23 7.22 18.03
C GLU A 134 -1.92 6.28 17.04
N VAL A 135 -2.60 5.25 17.55
CA VAL A 135 -3.34 4.30 16.73
C VAL A 135 -4.67 4.88 16.26
N LEU A 136 -4.83 5.03 14.95
CA LEU A 136 -6.03 5.58 14.33
C LEU A 136 -7.09 4.54 14.01
N CYS A 137 -6.67 3.35 13.53
CA CYS A 137 -7.59 2.26 13.27
C CYS A 137 -6.90 0.91 13.40
N VAL A 138 -7.67 -0.09 13.84
CA VAL A 138 -7.23 -1.47 14.00
C VAL A 138 -8.10 -2.35 13.11
N LYS A 139 -7.44 -3.24 12.35
CA LYS A 139 -8.05 -4.27 11.51
C LYS A 139 -7.69 -5.65 12.04
N THR A 140 -8.16 -6.68 11.35
CA THR A 140 -7.87 -8.09 11.68
C THR A 140 -6.37 -8.39 11.69
N ASP A 141 -5.64 -7.95 10.65
CA ASP A 141 -4.22 -8.29 10.41
C ASP A 141 -3.27 -7.10 10.60
N SER A 142 -3.80 -5.90 10.78
CA SER A 142 -3.02 -4.67 10.66
C SER A 142 -3.60 -3.53 11.46
N PHE A 143 -2.80 -2.50 11.70
CA PHE A 143 -3.24 -1.27 12.34
C PHE A 143 -2.59 -0.06 11.66
N ARG A 144 -3.30 1.08 11.66
CA ARG A 144 -2.83 2.34 11.10
C ARG A 144 -2.52 3.30 12.21
N ILE A 145 -1.40 4.00 12.10
CA ILE A 145 -0.97 4.96 13.10
C ILE A 145 -0.59 6.33 12.53
N VAL A 146 -0.82 7.30 13.39
CA VAL A 146 -0.47 8.71 13.50
C VAL A 146 0.89 9.08 14.05
N ALA A 147 1.86 9.70 13.37
CA ALA A 147 2.94 10.32 14.14
C ALA A 147 2.41 11.56 14.89
N LYS A 148 2.63 11.66 16.22
CA LYS A 148 2.13 12.81 17.00
C LYS A 148 2.72 14.11 16.45
N GLY A 149 1.87 15.14 16.28
CA GLY A 149 2.25 16.43 15.70
C GLY A 149 2.60 16.39 14.20
N ARG A 150 2.31 15.30 13.48
CA ARG A 150 2.58 15.16 12.04
C ARG A 150 1.35 14.65 11.29
N ALA A 151 1.24 14.99 10.02
CA ALA A 151 0.21 14.44 9.15
C ALA A 151 0.57 13.04 8.57
N ARG A 152 1.78 12.55 8.85
CA ARG A 152 2.31 11.31 8.27
C ARG A 152 1.75 10.09 8.97
N GLN A 153 1.23 9.15 8.18
CA GLN A 153 0.60 7.92 8.67
C GLN A 153 1.26 6.70 8.07
N ALA A 154 1.20 5.59 8.81
CA ALA A 154 1.75 4.31 8.36
C ALA A 154 0.85 3.15 8.81
N ILE A 155 0.99 2.01 8.11
CA ILE A 155 0.24 0.79 8.38
C ILE A 155 1.23 -0.31 8.74
N PHE A 156 0.94 -1.04 9.81
CA PHE A 156 1.80 -2.09 10.36
C PHE A 156 1.04 -3.41 10.41
N SER A 157 1.78 -4.50 10.22
CA SER A 157 1.29 -5.85 10.50
C SER A 157 1.15 -6.02 12.01
N LYS A 158 0.07 -6.67 12.46
CA LYS A 158 -0.05 -7.08 13.86
C LYS A 158 0.98 -8.14 14.23
N GLU A 159 1.34 -8.95 13.25
CA GLU A 159 2.38 -9.96 13.37
C GLU A 159 3.76 -9.29 13.21
N GLY A 160 4.47 -9.16 14.33
CA GLY A 160 5.84 -8.65 14.37
C GLY A 160 6.02 -7.15 14.13
N GLY A 161 4.93 -6.36 14.08
CA GLY A 161 5.01 -4.89 14.09
C GLY A 161 5.73 -4.26 12.90
N ARG A 162 5.90 -4.95 11.77
CA ARG A 162 6.61 -4.43 10.59
C ARG A 162 5.71 -3.57 9.72
N GLY A 163 6.28 -2.50 9.15
CA GLY A 163 5.56 -1.61 8.24
C GLY A 163 5.17 -2.31 6.93
N LYS A 164 3.87 -2.30 6.59
CA LYS A 164 3.29 -3.01 5.44
C LYS A 164 3.87 -2.57 4.09
N TYR A 165 4.23 -1.30 3.97
CA TYR A 165 4.78 -0.70 2.74
C TYR A 165 6.23 -0.23 2.90
N ASN A 166 6.76 -0.27 4.12
CA ASN A 166 8.13 0.12 4.40
C ASN A 166 8.69 -0.79 5.49
N PRO A 167 9.46 -1.82 5.11
CA PRO A 167 9.97 -2.82 6.05
C PRO A 167 10.99 -2.24 7.05
N ARG A 168 11.53 -1.04 6.80
CA ARG A 168 12.43 -0.33 7.73
C ARG A 168 11.70 0.32 8.91
N LEU A 169 10.38 0.39 8.86
CA LEU A 169 9.57 0.89 9.97
C LEU A 169 9.19 -0.28 10.87
N HIS A 170 9.51 -0.14 12.15
CA HIS A 170 9.15 -1.11 13.18
C HIS A 170 8.36 -0.42 14.28
N ALA A 171 7.18 -0.96 14.58
CA ALA A 171 6.37 -0.53 15.71
C ALA A 171 6.83 -1.23 16.99
N SER A 172 6.79 -0.53 18.12
CA SER A 172 7.06 -1.07 19.45
C SER A 172 6.15 -0.43 20.49
N TYR A 173 5.86 -1.17 21.57
CA TYR A 173 5.18 -0.62 22.75
C TYR A 173 6.09 0.28 23.58
N ASP A 174 7.41 0.13 23.42
CA ASP A 174 8.41 0.84 24.21
C ASP A 174 9.24 1.77 23.33
N ASN A 175 9.54 2.96 23.86
CA ASN A 175 10.44 3.94 23.24
C ASN A 175 11.92 3.57 23.39
N ARG A 176 12.23 2.54 24.18
CA ARG A 176 13.58 1.99 24.31
C ARG A 176 14.02 1.36 22.99
N HIS A 177 14.51 2.22 22.09
CA HIS A 177 15.52 1.81 21.13
C HIS A 177 16.61 1.16 21.96
N LYS A 178 16.72 -0.17 21.90
CA LYS A 178 17.89 -0.85 22.44
C LYS A 178 19.08 -0.26 21.70
N LYS A 179 19.75 0.72 22.33
CA LYS A 179 21.17 0.92 22.12
C LYS A 179 21.73 -0.47 22.39
N HIS A 180 22.19 -1.14 21.36
CA HIS A 180 23.15 -2.23 21.57
C HIS A 180 24.36 -1.54 22.19
N THR A 181 24.34 -1.41 23.52
CA THR A 181 25.55 -1.24 24.30
C THR A 181 26.34 -2.50 24.03
N THR A 182 27.32 -2.39 23.14
CA THR A 182 28.45 -3.29 23.04
C THR A 182 28.91 -3.58 24.46
N GLN A 183 28.67 -4.81 24.92
CA GLN A 183 29.32 -5.28 26.14
C GLN A 183 30.80 -5.51 25.82
N VAL A 184 31.58 -5.13 26.81
CA VAL A 184 33.02 -4.90 26.89
C VAL A 184 33.82 -6.16 26.59
#